data_AF-A0A644YHB6-F1
#
_entry.id   AF-A0A644YHB6-F1
#
_cell.length_a   1.000
_cell.length_b   1.000
_cell.length_c   1.000
_cell.angle_alpha   90.00
_cell.angle_beta   90.00
_cell.angle_gamma   90.00
#
_symmetry.space_group_name_H-M   'P 1'
#
loop_
_entity.id
_entity.type
_entity.pdbx_description
1 polymer ?
#
loop_
_entity_poly.entity_id
_entity_poly.type
_entity_poly.pdbx_seq_one_letter_code
_entity_poly.pdbx_strand_id
1 'polypeptide(L)'
;MEKINTPNGIYTFTPKILYVGRKKIDKKIAKQNLSDFTKIANNNNLKFGLIYGTLLGAVREHDFIDHDEDIDLFILSEQRDLFLKMLFDLRKNNFEVVRYDRRGLVSIMKNNEYIDIYIFSPFQKGVRKCCGEFVLEKYLLNTTYLNFLSESILIPKEYKEYLEFQYGVGWTTPVCYTDFKVSKFALFIFYLKEKIKYRLPDFLFYKFVRRLEKDAEDVFFRNAEGYLINM
;
A
#
# COMPACT_ATOMS: atom_id res chain seq x y z
N MET A 1 11.30 19.13 6.33
CA MET A 1 10.00 18.51 6.67
C MET A 1 9.07 18.72 5.50
N GLU A 2 8.41 17.67 5.07
CA GLU A 2 7.37 17.69 4.04
C GLU A 2 6.01 17.95 4.68
N LYS A 3 5.01 18.29 3.86
CA LYS A 3 3.68 18.72 4.32
C LYS A 3 2.59 17.95 3.60
N ILE A 4 1.53 17.62 4.34
CA ILE A 4 0.28 17.08 3.81
C ILE A 4 -0.82 18.03 4.26
N ASN A 5 -1.60 18.52 3.30
CA ASN A 5 -2.82 19.26 3.61
C ASN A 5 -3.89 18.24 3.97
N THR A 6 -4.36 18.27 5.21
CA THR A 6 -5.46 17.43 5.69
C THR A 6 -6.66 18.31 6.02
N PRO A 7 -7.86 17.74 6.13
CA PRO A 7 -9.02 18.50 6.61
C PRO A 7 -8.86 19.06 8.04
N ASN A 8 -7.97 18.50 8.86
CA ASN A 8 -7.68 18.97 10.23
C ASN A 8 -6.47 19.92 10.27
N GLY A 9 -6.01 20.41 9.12
CA GLY A 9 -4.86 21.30 9.01
C GLY A 9 -3.61 20.63 8.42
N ILE A 10 -2.48 21.33 8.49
CA ILE A 10 -1.22 20.86 7.90
C ILE A 10 -0.59 19.79 8.80
N TYR A 11 -0.39 18.60 8.25
CA TYR A 11 0.41 17.55 8.86
C TYR A 11 1.83 17.62 8.31
N THR A 12 2.83 17.89 9.17
CA THR A 12 4.25 17.92 8.80
C THR A 12 4.91 16.58 9.07
N PHE A 13 5.85 16.13 8.25
CA PHE A 13 6.57 14.88 8.50
C PHE A 13 8.00 14.89 7.93
N THR A 14 8.79 13.89 8.29
CA THR A 14 10.14 13.69 7.75
C THR A 14 10.17 12.40 6.94
N PRO A 15 10.32 12.47 5.61
CA PRO A 15 10.38 11.29 4.78
C PRO A 15 11.53 10.35 5.17
N LYS A 16 11.28 9.05 5.13
CA LYS A 16 12.32 8.01 5.19
C LYS A 16 12.41 7.33 3.83
N ILE A 17 13.63 6.92 3.47
CA ILE A 17 13.85 6.15 2.24
C ILE A 17 13.32 4.74 2.49
N LEU A 18 12.23 4.38 1.81
CA LEU A 18 11.70 3.03 1.76
C LEU A 18 12.09 2.42 0.41
N TYR A 19 12.60 1.19 0.45
CA TYR A 19 13.07 0.45 -0.72
C TYR A 19 13.03 -1.04 -0.41
N VAL A 20 12.82 -1.85 -1.45
CA VAL A 20 12.84 -3.31 -1.36
C VAL A 20 14.21 -3.82 -0.93
N GLY A 21 14.25 -4.73 0.03
CA GLY A 21 15.47 -5.29 0.62
C GLY A 21 16.02 -4.47 1.78
N ARG A 22 15.23 -3.56 2.38
CA ARG A 22 15.63 -2.76 3.53
C ARG A 22 15.84 -3.61 4.77
N LYS A 23 14.88 -4.48 5.09
CA LYS A 23 14.94 -5.41 6.22
C LYS A 23 13.76 -6.38 6.16
N LYS A 24 13.92 -7.53 6.82
CA LYS A 24 12.82 -8.45 7.10
C LYS A 24 11.86 -7.86 8.13
N ILE A 25 10.59 -8.23 7.98
CA ILE A 25 9.52 -7.92 8.92
C ILE A 25 9.77 -8.59 10.27
N ASP A 26 9.67 -7.82 11.36
CA ASP A 26 9.49 -8.36 12.70
C ASP A 26 7.99 -8.62 12.90
N LYS A 27 7.59 -9.89 12.74
CA LYS A 27 6.20 -10.32 12.81
C LYS A 27 5.50 -9.91 14.11
N LYS A 28 6.21 -9.87 15.23
CA LYS A 28 5.64 -9.48 16.53
C LYS A 28 5.30 -8.00 16.54
N ILE A 29 6.23 -7.16 16.08
CA ILE A 29 6.01 -5.71 15.99
C ILE A 29 4.94 -5.41 14.92
N ALA A 30 5.01 -6.05 13.76
CA ALA A 30 4.04 -5.91 12.68
C ALA A 30 2.62 -6.28 13.16
N LYS A 31 2.47 -7.41 13.84
CA LYS A 31 1.18 -7.83 14.44
C LYS A 31 0.64 -6.77 15.40
N GLN A 32 1.49 -6.26 16.30
CA GLN A 32 1.08 -5.23 17.25
C GLN A 32 0.68 -3.93 16.53
N ASN A 33 1.45 -3.51 15.53
CA ASN A 33 1.15 -2.32 14.74
C ASN A 33 -0.15 -2.47 13.94
N LEU A 34 -0.42 -3.65 13.37
CA LEU A 34 -1.69 -3.92 12.70
C LEU A 34 -2.87 -3.84 13.68
N SER A 35 -2.75 -4.41 14.88
CA SER A 35 -3.79 -4.32 15.92
C SER A 35 -4.02 -2.88 16.37
N ASP A 36 -2.96 -2.12 16.61
CA ASP A 36 -3.06 -0.71 17.00
C ASP A 36 -3.70 0.13 15.89
N PHE A 37 -3.29 -0.06 14.63
CA PHE A 37 -3.91 0.59 13.48
C PHE A 37 -5.39 0.23 13.37
N THR A 38 -5.74 -1.06 13.50
CA THR A 38 -7.12 -1.54 13.43
C THR A 38 -8.01 -0.88 14.47
N LYS A 39 -7.55 -0.76 15.71
CA LYS A 39 -8.28 -0.04 16.78
C LYS A 39 -8.50 1.43 16.43
N ILE A 40 -7.48 2.12 15.94
CA ILE A 40 -7.57 3.54 15.56
C ILE A 40 -8.50 3.73 14.37
N ALA A 41 -8.42 2.85 13.36
CA ALA A 41 -9.28 2.85 12.19
C ALA A 41 -10.74 2.61 12.58
N ASN A 42 -11.02 1.63 13.44
CA ASN A 42 -12.37 1.36 13.94
C ASN A 42 -12.95 2.55 14.71
N ASN A 43 -12.17 3.18 15.59
CA ASN A 43 -12.59 4.38 16.32
C ASN A 43 -12.91 5.57 15.39
N ASN A 44 -12.28 5.60 14.21
CA ASN A 44 -12.51 6.62 13.19
C ASN A 44 -13.50 6.18 12.11
N ASN A 45 -14.11 4.99 12.21
CA ASN A 45 -14.98 4.40 11.18
C ASN A 45 -14.32 4.26 9.80
N LEU A 46 -12.99 4.10 9.74
CA LEU A 46 -12.25 3.88 8.51
C LEU A 46 -12.35 2.40 8.12
N LYS A 47 -12.94 2.11 6.96
CA LYS A 47 -12.91 0.78 6.36
C LYS A 47 -11.62 0.60 5.56
N PHE A 48 -10.92 -0.49 5.82
CA PHE A 48 -9.70 -0.86 5.11
C PHE A 48 -9.67 -2.38 4.93
N GLY A 49 -8.85 -2.85 4.00
CA GLY A 49 -8.63 -4.28 3.81
C GLY A 49 -7.18 -4.63 3.51
N LEU A 50 -6.87 -5.92 3.53
CA LEU A 50 -5.55 -6.44 3.15
C LEU A 50 -5.42 -6.48 1.63
N ILE A 51 -4.23 -6.15 1.14
CA ILE A 51 -3.87 -6.28 -0.28
C ILE A 51 -2.44 -6.84 -0.41
N TYR A 52 -2.02 -7.17 -1.63
CA TYR A 52 -0.65 -7.56 -1.97
C TYR A 52 -0.01 -8.60 -1.02
N GLY A 53 1.21 -8.35 -0.53
CA GLY A 53 2.03 -9.33 0.19
C GLY A 53 1.38 -9.75 1.51
N THR A 54 0.74 -8.80 2.19
CA THR A 54 0.01 -9.09 3.42
C THR A 54 -1.21 -9.97 3.20
N LEU A 55 -2.00 -9.73 2.14
CA LEU A 55 -3.11 -10.61 1.78
C LEU A 55 -2.61 -12.01 1.40
N LEU A 56 -1.52 -12.08 0.62
CA LEU A 56 -0.91 -13.35 0.23
C LEU A 56 -0.46 -14.15 1.45
N GLY A 57 0.24 -13.53 2.40
CA GLY A 57 0.64 -14.15 3.67
C GLY A 57 -0.57 -14.62 4.48
N ALA A 58 -1.58 -13.77 4.66
CA ALA A 58 -2.77 -14.10 5.42
C ALA A 58 -3.52 -15.34 4.89
N VAL A 59 -3.58 -15.50 3.56
CA VAL A 59 -4.27 -16.63 2.91
C VAL A 59 -3.38 -17.87 2.83
N ARG A 60 -2.09 -17.72 2.51
CA ARG A 60 -1.17 -18.83 2.22
C ARG A 60 -0.47 -19.37 3.47
N GLU A 61 0.02 -18.47 4.32
CA GLU A 61 0.87 -18.80 5.47
C GLU A 61 0.12 -18.66 6.79
N HIS A 62 -1.08 -18.07 6.76
CA HIS A 62 -1.87 -17.70 7.95
C HIS A 62 -1.11 -16.79 8.93
N ASP A 63 -0.12 -16.07 8.40
CA ASP A 63 0.79 -15.16 9.08
C ASP A 63 1.38 -14.19 8.04
N PHE A 64 2.21 -13.23 8.46
CA PHE A 64 3.03 -12.47 7.52
C PHE A 64 4.05 -13.37 6.81
N ILE A 65 4.47 -12.98 5.61
CA ILE A 65 5.52 -13.67 4.87
C ILE A 65 6.89 -13.40 5.55
N ASP A 66 7.68 -14.43 5.84
CA ASP A 66 8.95 -14.30 6.59
C ASP A 66 9.99 -13.36 5.95
N HIS A 67 9.92 -13.19 4.64
CA HIS A 67 10.81 -12.35 3.85
C HIS A 67 10.10 -11.10 3.31
N ASP A 68 8.93 -10.73 3.86
CA ASP A 68 8.32 -9.44 3.60
C ASP A 68 8.96 -8.32 4.42
N GLU A 69 8.58 -7.08 4.11
CA GLU A 69 9.17 -5.89 4.73
C GLU A 69 8.14 -5.01 5.46
N ASP A 70 6.86 -5.17 5.16
CA ASP A 70 5.80 -4.25 5.51
C ASP A 70 4.41 -4.90 5.61
N ILE A 71 3.43 -4.06 5.89
CA ILE A 71 2.01 -4.40 5.91
C ILE A 71 1.33 -3.60 4.81
N ASP A 72 0.62 -4.28 3.92
CA ASP A 72 -0.11 -3.71 2.78
C ASP A 72 -1.61 -3.62 3.08
N LEU A 73 -2.11 -2.39 3.19
CA LEU A 73 -3.54 -2.10 3.37
C LEU A 73 -4.08 -1.26 2.23
N PHE A 74 -5.32 -1.52 1.82
CA PHE A 74 -6.04 -0.67 0.87
C PHE A 74 -7.18 0.08 1.55
N ILE A 75 -7.43 1.29 1.06
CA ILE A 75 -8.66 2.04 1.28
C ILE A 75 -9.16 2.61 -0.06
N LEU A 76 -10.46 2.89 -0.12
CA LEU A 76 -11.06 3.60 -1.24
C LEU A 76 -10.84 5.12 -1.10
N SER A 77 -10.62 5.80 -2.22
CA SER A 77 -10.43 7.26 -2.28
C SER A 77 -11.54 8.09 -1.62
N GLU A 78 -12.74 7.51 -1.55
CA GLU A 78 -13.94 8.04 -0.92
C GLU A 78 -13.73 8.23 0.59
N GLN A 79 -12.79 7.49 1.19
CA GLN A 79 -12.40 7.60 2.59
C GLN A 79 -11.10 8.39 2.79
N ARG A 80 -10.55 9.02 1.74
CA ARG A 80 -9.27 9.74 1.80
C ARG A 80 -9.28 10.80 2.89
N ASP A 81 -10.28 11.66 2.91
CA ASP A 81 -10.33 12.76 3.89
C ASP A 81 -10.46 12.24 5.32
N LEU A 82 -11.20 11.15 5.52
CA LEU A 82 -11.29 10.47 6.81
C LEU A 82 -9.93 9.94 7.26
N PHE A 83 -9.21 9.24 6.37
CA PHE A 83 -7.87 8.74 6.64
C PHE A 83 -6.86 9.87 6.90
N LEU A 84 -6.91 10.96 6.13
CA LEU A 84 -6.01 12.10 6.33
C LEU A 84 -6.26 12.82 7.66
N LYS A 85 -7.51 12.92 8.13
CA LYS A 85 -7.82 13.39 9.49
C LYS A 85 -7.24 12.47 10.56
N MET A 86 -7.35 11.15 10.34
CA MET A 86 -6.88 10.11 11.26
C MET A 86 -5.35 10.13 11.48
N LEU A 87 -4.56 10.74 10.58
CA LEU A 87 -3.10 10.86 10.73
C LEU A 87 -2.67 11.49 12.08
N PHE A 88 -3.46 12.42 12.62
CA PHE A 88 -3.15 13.01 13.93
C PHE A 88 -3.37 12.04 15.09
N ASP A 89 -4.37 11.16 15.01
CA ASP A 89 -4.61 10.13 16.02
C ASP A 89 -3.60 8.99 15.92
N LEU A 90 -3.18 8.65 14.69
CA LEU A 90 -2.04 7.77 14.44
C LEU A 90 -0.77 8.32 15.13
N ARG A 91 -0.49 9.62 14.97
CA ARG A 91 0.64 10.28 15.65
C ARG A 91 0.56 10.20 17.17
N LYS A 92 -0.61 10.44 17.77
CA LYS A 92 -0.81 10.29 19.23
C LYS A 92 -0.49 8.87 19.72
N ASN A 93 -0.59 7.88 18.83
CA ASN A 93 -0.30 6.47 19.09
C ASN A 93 1.08 6.01 18.55
N ASN A 94 2.00 6.95 18.34
CA ASN A 94 3.40 6.73 17.92
C ASN A 94 3.59 6.21 16.49
N PHE A 95 2.58 6.32 15.63
CA PHE A 95 2.77 6.18 14.19
C PHE A 95 3.19 7.51 13.60
N GLU A 96 4.20 7.52 12.74
CA GLU A 96 4.61 8.72 12.01
C GLU A 96 4.56 8.48 10.51
N VAL A 97 4.10 9.47 9.74
CA VAL A 97 4.15 9.39 8.28
C VAL A 97 5.61 9.44 7.85
N VAL A 98 6.02 8.49 7.02
CA VAL A 98 7.39 8.39 6.51
C VAL A 98 7.47 8.45 4.98
N ARG A 99 6.33 8.31 4.29
CA ARG A 99 6.21 8.48 2.84
C ARG A 99 4.83 9.00 2.52
N TYR A 100 4.77 9.99 1.63
CA TYR A 100 3.52 10.49 1.06
C TYR A 100 3.67 10.66 -0.45
N ASP A 101 3.00 9.81 -1.20
CA ASP A 101 2.85 9.96 -2.64
C ASP A 101 1.52 10.65 -2.95
N ARG A 102 1.60 11.81 -3.62
CA ARG A 102 0.42 12.57 -4.05
C ARG A 102 -0.52 11.78 -4.97
N ARG A 103 -0.08 10.63 -5.51
CA ARG A 103 -0.86 9.67 -6.32
C ARG A 103 -1.63 8.61 -5.51
N GLY A 104 -1.62 8.69 -4.18
CA GLY A 104 -2.49 7.87 -3.34
C GLY A 104 -1.80 6.92 -2.36
N LEU A 105 -0.47 6.90 -2.25
CA LEU A 105 0.22 6.02 -1.28
C LEU A 105 0.67 6.80 -0.05
N VAL A 106 0.35 6.30 1.15
CA VAL A 106 0.86 6.85 2.41
C VAL A 106 1.47 5.73 3.23
N SER A 107 2.72 5.89 3.64
CA SER A 107 3.37 4.94 4.55
C SER A 107 3.49 5.53 5.93
N ILE A 108 3.01 4.80 6.93
CA ILE A 108 3.16 5.15 8.35
C ILE A 108 4.08 4.16 9.02
N MET A 109 4.88 4.60 9.99
CA MET A 109 5.87 3.76 10.67
C MET A 109 5.74 3.88 12.18
N LYS A 110 5.83 2.74 12.86
CA LYS A 110 5.93 2.62 14.32
C LYS A 110 6.91 1.50 14.65
N ASN A 111 7.83 1.73 15.60
CA ASN A 111 8.81 0.73 16.03
C ASN A 111 9.62 0.11 14.86
N ASN A 112 9.97 0.93 13.87
CA ASN A 112 10.76 0.54 12.70
C ASN A 112 10.08 -0.43 11.70
N GLU A 113 8.81 -0.77 11.91
CA GLU A 113 7.92 -1.40 10.92
C GLU A 113 7.01 -0.36 10.29
N TYR A 114 6.75 -0.48 8.99
CA TYR A 114 5.84 0.41 8.29
C TYR A 114 4.65 -0.33 7.71
N ILE A 115 3.55 0.43 7.59
CA ILE A 115 2.31 0.03 6.94
C ILE A 115 2.17 0.92 5.72
N ASP A 116 1.97 0.32 4.56
CA ASP A 116 1.59 0.98 3.33
C ASP A 116 0.06 1.03 3.20
N ILE A 117 -0.45 2.25 3.08
CA ILE A 117 -1.87 2.52 2.87
C ILE A 117 -2.06 3.00 1.43
N TYR A 118 -2.59 2.12 0.60
CA TYR A 118 -2.93 2.36 -0.79
C TYR A 118 -4.34 2.97 -0.89
N ILE A 119 -4.43 4.21 -1.35
CA ILE A 119 -5.68 4.94 -1.54
C ILE A 119 -6.08 4.84 -3.02
N PHE A 120 -6.95 3.90 -3.33
CA PHE A 120 -7.37 3.59 -4.70
C PHE A 120 -8.49 4.51 -5.18
N SER A 121 -8.20 5.29 -6.22
CA SER A 121 -9.14 6.18 -6.90
C SER A 121 -9.70 5.54 -8.18
N PRO A 122 -10.96 5.82 -8.57
CA PRO A 122 -11.47 5.47 -9.89
C PRO A 122 -10.54 5.96 -11.00
N PHE A 123 -10.24 5.10 -11.97
CA PHE A 123 -9.40 5.42 -13.12
C PHE A 123 -10.16 5.30 -14.44
N GLN A 124 -10.77 4.13 -14.67
CA GLN A 124 -11.66 3.83 -15.79
C GLN A 124 -12.77 2.89 -15.30
N LYS A 125 -13.76 2.58 -16.16
CA LYS A 125 -14.86 1.66 -15.79
C LYS A 125 -14.26 0.34 -15.27
N GLY A 126 -14.60 -0.04 -14.04
CA GLY A 126 -14.13 -1.29 -13.43
C GLY A 126 -12.66 -1.32 -13.01
N VAL A 127 -11.93 -0.20 -13.07
CA VAL A 127 -10.50 -0.13 -12.70
C VAL A 127 -10.23 1.03 -11.77
N ARG A 128 -9.52 0.76 -10.67
CA ARG A 128 -8.98 1.77 -9.76
C ARG A 128 -7.46 1.80 -9.80
N LYS A 129 -6.89 2.95 -9.47
CA LYS A 129 -5.46 3.22 -9.52
C LYS A 129 -4.94 3.83 -8.21
N CYS A 130 -3.73 3.45 -7.82
CA CYS A 130 -2.97 4.07 -6.74
C CYS A 130 -1.48 4.05 -7.07
N CYS A 131 -0.82 5.22 -7.11
CA CYS A 131 0.65 5.30 -7.19
C CYS A 131 1.31 4.58 -8.41
N GLY A 132 0.56 4.32 -9.47
CA GLY A 132 1.03 3.59 -10.65
C GLY A 132 0.61 2.12 -10.68
N GLU A 133 0.01 1.63 -9.59
CA GLU A 133 -0.63 0.33 -9.50
C GLU A 133 -2.08 0.41 -9.97
N PHE A 134 -2.54 -0.65 -10.62
CA PHE A 134 -3.90 -0.80 -11.14
C PHE A 134 -4.54 -2.05 -10.55
N VAL A 135 -5.80 -1.95 -10.17
CA VAL A 135 -6.57 -3.06 -9.59
C VAL A 135 -7.98 -3.04 -10.15
N LEU A 136 -8.51 -4.22 -10.49
CA LEU A 136 -9.92 -4.36 -10.85
C LEU A 136 -10.80 -3.97 -9.66
N GLU A 137 -11.73 -3.06 -9.90
CA GLU A 137 -12.59 -2.46 -8.87
C GLU A 137 -13.34 -3.51 -8.06
N LYS A 138 -13.74 -4.63 -8.69
CA LYS A 138 -14.44 -5.73 -8.02
C LYS A 138 -13.68 -6.27 -6.81
N TYR A 139 -12.34 -6.31 -6.85
CA TYR A 139 -11.53 -6.84 -5.75
C TYR A 139 -11.48 -5.89 -4.54
N LEU A 140 -11.73 -4.60 -4.75
CA LEU A 140 -11.73 -3.59 -3.71
C LEU A 140 -13.13 -3.34 -3.14
N LEU A 141 -14.18 -3.50 -3.95
CA LEU A 141 -15.57 -3.25 -3.56
C LEU A 141 -16.27 -4.51 -3.01
N ASN A 142 -16.07 -5.67 -3.65
CA ASN A 142 -16.69 -6.93 -3.23
C ASN A 142 -15.74 -7.65 -2.26
N THR A 143 -15.97 -7.43 -0.97
CA THR A 143 -15.07 -7.88 0.10
C THR A 143 -15.76 -8.87 1.04
N THR A 144 -14.96 -9.66 1.74
CA THR A 144 -15.37 -10.51 2.85
C THR A 144 -14.40 -10.36 4.02
N TYR A 145 -14.76 -10.85 5.20
CA TYR A 145 -13.89 -10.79 6.37
C TYR A 145 -13.01 -12.04 6.47
N LEU A 146 -11.74 -11.84 6.79
CA LEU A 146 -10.80 -12.88 7.16
C LEU A 146 -10.27 -12.61 8.57
N ASN A 147 -10.20 -13.66 9.39
CA ASN A 147 -9.51 -13.59 10.67
C ASN A 147 -8.00 -13.67 10.43
N PHE A 148 -7.28 -12.59 10.72
CA PHE A 148 -5.83 -12.49 10.54
C PHE A 148 -5.19 -11.93 11.82
N LEU A 149 -4.32 -12.73 12.46
CA LEU A 149 -3.57 -12.36 13.66
C LEU A 149 -4.42 -11.70 14.79
N SER A 150 -5.62 -12.25 15.02
CA SER A 150 -6.62 -11.80 16.01
C SER A 150 -7.51 -10.62 15.59
N GLU A 151 -7.34 -10.10 14.38
CA GLU A 151 -8.19 -9.05 13.81
C GLU A 151 -9.12 -9.63 12.73
N SER A 152 -10.33 -9.08 12.59
CA SER A 152 -11.23 -9.38 11.47
C SER A 152 -11.13 -8.26 10.44
N ILE A 153 -10.50 -8.54 9.30
CA ILE A 153 -10.12 -7.53 8.31
C ILE A 153 -10.73 -7.88 6.95
N LEU A 154 -11.10 -6.86 6.17
CA LEU A 154 -11.62 -7.03 4.82
C LEU A 154 -10.55 -7.59 3.87
N ILE A 155 -10.94 -8.51 3.01
CA ILE A 155 -10.16 -9.00 1.88
C ILE A 155 -11.05 -9.06 0.63
N PRO A 156 -10.48 -9.10 -0.58
CA PRO A 156 -11.27 -9.39 -1.78
C PRO A 156 -12.06 -10.70 -1.60
N LYS A 157 -13.37 -10.69 -1.93
CA LYS A 157 -14.19 -11.91 -1.84
C LYS A 157 -13.65 -13.01 -2.76
N GLU A 158 -13.16 -12.62 -3.93
CA GLU A 158 -12.49 -13.47 -4.92
C GLU A 158 -10.96 -13.44 -4.74
N TYR A 159 -10.46 -13.51 -3.50
CA TYR A 159 -9.02 -13.37 -3.20
C TYR A 159 -8.12 -14.35 -3.98
N LYS A 160 -8.59 -15.56 -4.30
CA LYS A 160 -7.79 -16.52 -5.09
C LYS A 160 -7.54 -16.03 -6.51
N GLU A 161 -8.59 -15.50 -7.14
CA GLU A 161 -8.51 -14.93 -8.49
C GLU A 161 -7.66 -13.65 -8.47
N TYR A 162 -7.81 -12.81 -7.44
CA TYR A 162 -6.96 -11.64 -7.24
C TYR A 162 -5.48 -12.03 -7.09
N LEU A 163 -5.15 -13.03 -6.27
CA LEU A 163 -3.77 -13.47 -6.04
C LEU A 163 -3.18 -14.13 -7.28
N GLU A 164 -3.96 -14.89 -8.04
CA GLU A 164 -3.53 -15.45 -9.32
C GLU A 164 -3.30 -14.35 -10.38
N PHE A 165 -4.18 -13.35 -10.44
CA PHE A 165 -3.99 -12.19 -11.32
C PHE A 165 -2.73 -11.40 -10.95
N GLN A 166 -2.46 -11.22 -9.66
CA GLN A 166 -1.35 -10.42 -9.16
C GLN A 166 0.01 -11.14 -9.23
N TYR A 167 0.05 -12.45 -8.93
CA TYR A 167 1.28 -13.21 -8.74
C TYR A 167 1.43 -14.41 -9.70
N GLY A 168 0.43 -14.67 -10.54
CA GLY A 168 0.39 -15.82 -11.46
C GLY A 168 -0.05 -17.12 -10.80
N VAL A 169 -0.25 -18.17 -11.61
CA VAL A 169 -0.73 -19.50 -11.20
C VAL A 169 0.11 -20.12 -10.06
N GLY A 170 1.39 -19.75 -9.98
CA GLY A 170 2.33 -20.24 -8.96
C GLY A 170 2.24 -19.56 -7.59
N TRP A 171 1.28 -18.66 -7.35
CA TRP A 171 1.22 -17.83 -6.13
C TRP A 171 1.17 -18.63 -4.81
N THR A 172 0.70 -19.87 -4.87
CA THR A 172 0.65 -20.79 -3.72
C THR A 172 2.03 -21.32 -3.30
N THR A 173 3.04 -21.16 -4.15
CA THR A 173 4.42 -21.55 -3.84
C THR A 173 5.20 -20.33 -3.34
N PRO A 174 5.81 -20.37 -2.14
CA PRO A 174 6.64 -19.28 -1.64
C PRO A 174 7.83 -18.99 -2.55
N VAL A 175 7.99 -17.72 -2.94
CA VAL A 175 9.13 -17.23 -3.73
C VAL A 175 9.74 -16.02 -3.03
N CYS A 176 11.02 -16.10 -2.67
CA CYS A 176 11.75 -15.00 -2.06
C CYS A 176 12.14 -13.98 -3.15
N TYR A 177 11.59 -12.76 -3.08
CA TYR A 177 11.80 -11.72 -4.10
C TYR A 177 13.00 -10.82 -3.83
N THR A 178 13.62 -10.91 -2.66
CA THR A 178 14.78 -10.09 -2.27
C THR A 178 15.77 -10.87 -1.42
N ASP A 179 17.05 -10.56 -1.54
CA ASP A 179 18.14 -11.13 -0.74
C ASP A 179 18.61 -10.20 0.39
N PHE A 180 17.97 -9.02 0.52
CA PHE A 180 18.30 -7.95 1.48
C PHE A 180 19.74 -7.41 1.35
N LYS A 181 20.36 -7.54 0.17
CA LYS A 181 21.72 -7.05 -0.10
C LYS A 181 21.69 -5.86 -1.05
N VAL A 182 21.20 -4.73 -0.56
CA VAL A 182 21.16 -3.48 -1.35
C VAL A 182 22.50 -2.74 -1.27
N SER A 183 23.07 -2.38 -2.42
CA SER A 183 24.36 -1.67 -2.49
C SER A 183 24.26 -0.23 -1.99
N LYS A 184 25.35 0.30 -1.39
CA LYS A 184 25.42 1.71 -0.94
C LYS A 184 25.13 2.71 -2.06
N PHE A 185 25.53 2.39 -3.29
CA PHE A 185 25.25 3.22 -4.45
C PHE A 185 23.75 3.23 -4.79
N ALA A 186 23.08 2.07 -4.77
CA ALA A 186 21.63 1.99 -4.95
C ALA A 186 20.88 2.80 -3.87
N LEU A 187 21.31 2.71 -2.61
CA LEU A 187 20.75 3.52 -1.51
C LEU A 187 20.89 5.03 -1.77
N PHE A 188 22.05 5.47 -2.27
CA PHE A 188 22.26 6.85 -2.65
C PHE A 188 21.34 7.29 -3.80
N ILE A 189 21.12 6.43 -4.80
CA ILE A 189 20.18 6.70 -5.90
C ILE A 189 18.74 6.78 -5.39
N PHE A 190 18.31 5.89 -4.49
CA PHE A 190 16.98 5.96 -3.89
C PHE A 190 16.77 7.26 -3.11
N TYR A 191 17.77 7.67 -2.32
CA TYR A 191 17.74 8.94 -1.61
C TYR A 191 17.59 10.13 -2.56
N LEU A 192 18.38 10.15 -3.63
CA LEU A 192 18.35 11.23 -4.61
C LEU A 192 17.01 11.31 -5.32
N LYS A 193 16.47 10.17 -5.76
CA LYS A 193 15.14 10.08 -6.41
C LYS A 193 14.05 10.61 -5.49
N GLU A 194 14.05 10.18 -4.23
CA GLU A 194 13.03 10.60 -3.26
C GLU A 194 13.12 12.11 -2.98
N LYS A 195 14.33 12.66 -2.84
CA LYS A 195 14.52 14.12 -2.71
C LYS A 195 14.01 14.90 -3.91
N ILE A 196 14.31 14.43 -5.12
CA ILE A 196 13.86 15.08 -6.36
C ILE A 196 12.33 15.06 -6.43
N LYS A 197 11.70 13.93 -6.11
CA LYS A 197 10.25 13.72 -6.15
C LYS A 197 9.47 14.74 -5.31
N TYR A 198 9.90 15.03 -4.07
CA TYR A 198 9.22 16.02 -3.22
C TYR A 198 9.43 17.47 -3.70
N ARG A 199 10.49 17.75 -4.46
CA ARG A 199 10.79 19.09 -4.97
C ARG A 199 10.21 19.38 -6.34
N LEU A 200 9.76 18.37 -7.09
CA LEU A 200 9.11 18.60 -8.38
C LEU A 200 7.75 19.29 -8.22
N PRO A 201 7.49 20.36 -8.99
CA PRO A 201 6.15 20.91 -9.18
C PRO A 201 5.19 19.87 -9.76
N ASP A 202 3.90 19.98 -9.44
CA ASP A 202 2.87 19.01 -9.85
C ASP A 202 2.88 18.76 -11.36
N PHE A 203 2.92 19.82 -12.19
CA PHE A 203 2.84 19.65 -13.64
C PHE A 203 4.00 18.84 -14.23
N LEU A 204 5.23 19.01 -13.73
CA LEU A 204 6.39 18.23 -14.15
C LEU A 204 6.30 16.80 -13.60
N PHE A 205 5.90 16.67 -12.34
CA PHE A 205 5.77 15.39 -11.66
C PHE A 205 4.78 14.48 -12.40
N TYR A 206 3.56 14.97 -12.65
CA TYR A 206 2.53 14.19 -13.35
C TYR A 206 2.90 13.90 -14.80
N LYS A 207 3.57 14.82 -15.51
CA LYS A 207 4.06 14.56 -16.87
C LYS A 207 5.11 13.43 -16.88
N PHE A 208 6.06 13.46 -15.95
CA PHE A 208 7.11 12.44 -15.83
C PHE A 208 6.53 11.09 -15.43
N VAL A 209 5.70 11.07 -14.39
CA VAL A 209 5.09 9.84 -13.88
C VAL A 209 4.18 9.17 -14.91
N ARG A 210 3.35 9.94 -15.65
CA ARG A 210 2.47 9.36 -16.68
C ARG A 210 3.25 8.55 -17.71
N ARG A 211 4.48 8.98 -18.04
CA ARG A 211 5.36 8.24 -18.95
C ARG A 211 5.85 6.93 -18.33
N LEU A 212 6.16 6.91 -17.03
CA LEU A 212 6.61 5.72 -16.33
C LEU A 212 5.48 4.71 -16.09
N GLU A 213 4.28 5.19 -15.81
CA GLU A 213 3.13 4.35 -15.51
C GLU A 213 2.49 3.73 -16.76
N LYS A 214 2.80 4.24 -17.95
CA LYS A 214 2.20 3.76 -19.20
C LYS A 214 2.48 2.28 -19.45
N ASP A 215 3.71 1.83 -19.23
CA ASP A 215 4.05 0.42 -19.44
C ASP A 215 3.31 -0.48 -18.45
N ALA A 216 3.15 -0.05 -17.19
CA ALA A 216 2.37 -0.76 -16.18
C ALA A 216 0.88 -0.79 -16.53
N GLU A 217 0.34 0.33 -17.05
CA GLU A 217 -1.02 0.42 -17.56
C GLU A 217 -1.26 -0.56 -18.71
N ASP A 218 -0.39 -0.54 -19.73
CA ASP A 218 -0.48 -1.41 -20.90
C ASP A 218 -0.36 -2.90 -20.54
N VAL A 219 0.48 -3.24 -19.56
CA VAL A 219 0.59 -4.62 -19.04
C VAL A 219 -0.68 -5.02 -18.28
N PHE A 220 -1.19 -4.14 -17.41
CA PHE A 220 -2.41 -4.41 -16.64
C PHE A 220 -3.60 -4.66 -17.57
N PHE A 221 -3.87 -3.78 -18.54
CA PHE A 221 -5.02 -3.91 -19.42
C PHE A 221 -4.93 -5.14 -20.33
N ARG A 222 -3.73 -5.52 -20.75
CA ARG A 222 -3.51 -6.77 -21.50
C ARG A 222 -3.87 -8.00 -20.67
N ASN A 223 -3.52 -8.02 -19.39
CA ASN A 223 -3.87 -9.12 -18.49
C ASN A 223 -5.35 -9.08 -18.08
N ALA A 224 -5.93 -7.88 -18.00
CA ALA A 224 -7.32 -7.66 -17.58
C ALA A 224 -8.36 -7.85 -18.69
N GLU A 225 -7.94 -8.04 -19.96
CA GLU A 225 -8.84 -8.09 -21.13
C GLU A 225 -9.98 -9.10 -20.94
N GLY A 226 -9.69 -10.31 -20.44
CA GLY A 226 -10.71 -11.33 -20.16
C GLY A 226 -11.65 -11.03 -18.98
N TYR A 227 -11.25 -10.14 -18.07
CA TYR A 227 -12.01 -9.78 -16.87
C TYR A 227 -12.93 -8.58 -17.11
N LEU A 228 -12.52 -7.66 -17.99
CA LEU A 228 -13.25 -6.44 -18.29
C LEU A 228 -14.39 -6.64 -19.30
N ILE A 229 -14.35 -7.69 -20.14
CA ILE A 229 -15.42 -8.03 -21.09
C ILE A 229 -16.74 -8.39 -20.38
N ASN A 230 -16.67 -8.80 -19.12
CA ASN A 230 -17.82 -9.23 -18.32
C ASN A 230 -18.36 -8.14 -17.34
N MET A 231 -17.92 -6.87 -17.47
CA MET A 231 -18.32 -5.74 -16.61
C MET A 231 -19.10 -4.65 -17.36
#